data_AF-A0A521T7G7-F1
#
_entry.id   AF-A0A521T7G7-F1
#
_cell.length_a   1.000
_cell.length_b   1.000
_cell.length_c   1.000
_cell.angle_alpha   90.00
_cell.angle_beta   90.00
_cell.angle_gamma   90.00
#
_symmetry.space_group_name_H-M   'P 1'
#
loop_
_entity.id
_entity.type
_entity.pdbx_description
1 polymer ?
#
loop_
_entity_poly.entity_id
_entity_poly.type
_entity_poly.pdbx_seq_one_letter_code
_entity_poly.pdbx_strand_id
1 'polypeptide(L)'
;MNAAAALLVVRFLAGGVTGLTVHESGHVLTSAMFSAHPGTRPINYAGIPFFTVTHNQVSRKKEFVISSAGLWMQHAGSEWLLTARPNLRHESAPFLKGMFVFNTATSAVYTAAALGRLGPLERDTLGMATSLGRAGWREPVVGIFVAAPAALDVYRYFRPDQKWAAWASRGTKAAFMALVLFAGRPVP
;
A
#
# COMPACT_ATOMS: atom_id res chain seq x y z
N MET A 1 1.55 -23.42 -23.87
CA MET A 1 1.22 -21.97 -23.96
C MET A 1 1.96 -21.41 -25.17
N ASN A 2 1.30 -20.62 -26.04
CA ASN A 2 1.99 -20.03 -27.20
C ASN A 2 2.78 -18.76 -26.81
N ALA A 3 3.70 -18.32 -27.66
CA ALA A 3 4.60 -17.19 -27.37
C ALA A 3 3.85 -15.88 -27.04
N ALA A 4 2.70 -15.65 -27.67
CA ALA A 4 1.86 -14.48 -27.40
C ALA A 4 1.28 -14.51 -25.97
N ALA A 5 0.74 -15.66 -25.54
CA ALA A 5 0.23 -15.83 -24.19
C ALA A 5 1.34 -15.72 -23.14
N ALA A 6 2.52 -16.30 -23.40
CA ALA A 6 3.69 -16.13 -22.54
C ALA A 6 4.07 -14.66 -22.36
N LEU A 7 4.08 -13.87 -23.45
CA LEU A 7 4.39 -12.44 -23.39
C LEU A 7 3.38 -11.64 -22.57
N LEU A 8 2.08 -11.97 -22.65
CA LEU A 8 1.05 -11.32 -21.84
C LEU A 8 1.27 -11.59 -20.33
N VAL A 9 1.60 -12.83 -19.97
CA VAL A 9 1.91 -13.21 -18.59
C VAL A 9 3.16 -12.46 -18.09
N VAL A 10 4.24 -12.45 -18.88
CA VAL A 10 5.47 -11.72 -18.53
C VAL A 10 5.20 -10.24 -18.30
N ARG A 11 4.41 -9.59 -19.18
CA ARG A 11 4.04 -8.18 -19.02
C ARG A 11 3.22 -7.96 -17.75
N PHE A 12 2.26 -8.84 -17.47
CA PHE A 12 1.47 -8.76 -16.24
C PHE A 12 2.35 -8.88 -14.99
N LEU A 13 3.23 -9.87 -14.94
CA LEU A 13 4.16 -10.06 -13.83
C LEU A 13 5.12 -8.87 -13.67
N ALA A 14 5.66 -8.34 -14.78
CA ALA A 14 6.50 -7.15 -14.76
C ALA A 14 5.75 -5.93 -14.17
N GLY A 15 4.46 -5.81 -14.46
CA GLY A 15 3.58 -4.83 -13.82
C GLY A 15 3.51 -5.02 -12.31
N GLY A 16 3.28 -6.25 -11.85
CA GLY A 16 3.25 -6.57 -10.42
C GLY A 16 4.58 -6.23 -9.72
N VAL A 17 5.71 -6.61 -10.32
CA VAL A 17 7.06 -6.27 -9.81
C VAL A 17 7.26 -4.76 -9.77
N THR A 18 6.79 -4.02 -10.78
CA THR A 18 6.87 -2.54 -10.77
C THR A 18 6.06 -1.95 -9.62
N GLY A 19 4.86 -2.49 -9.35
CA GLY A 19 4.06 -2.11 -8.19
C GLY A 19 4.81 -2.33 -6.87
N LEU A 20 5.46 -3.50 -6.72
CA LEU A 20 6.30 -3.80 -5.57
C LEU A 20 7.46 -2.81 -5.42
N THR A 21 8.20 -2.56 -6.49
CA THR A 21 9.32 -1.61 -6.47
C THR A 21 8.86 -0.21 -6.07
N VAL A 22 7.71 0.24 -6.59
CA VAL A 22 7.14 1.56 -6.23
C VAL A 22 6.74 1.60 -4.75
N HIS A 23 6.13 0.54 -4.23
CA HIS A 23 5.81 0.42 -2.80
C HIS A 23 7.06 0.51 -1.92
N GLU A 24 8.05 -0.34 -2.16
CA GLU A 24 9.30 -0.35 -1.38
C GLU A 24 10.09 0.97 -1.50
N SER A 25 10.06 1.59 -2.67
CA SER A 25 10.70 2.90 -2.89
C SER A 25 10.10 3.99 -2.00
N GLY A 26 8.82 3.90 -1.64
CA GLY A 26 8.18 4.81 -0.70
C GLY A 26 8.84 4.75 0.68
N HIS A 27 9.06 3.56 1.21
CA HIS A 27 9.74 3.36 2.50
C HIS A 27 11.18 3.85 2.46
N VAL A 28 11.92 3.50 1.41
CA VAL A 28 13.33 3.91 1.25
C VAL A 28 13.44 5.44 1.14
N LEU A 29 12.62 6.07 0.30
CA LEU A 29 12.65 7.51 0.09
C LEU A 29 12.29 8.27 1.37
N THR A 30 11.21 7.90 2.04
CA THR A 30 10.80 8.58 3.28
C THR A 30 11.80 8.37 4.41
N SER A 31 12.38 7.17 4.52
CA SER A 31 13.48 6.89 5.46
C SER A 31 14.70 7.78 5.17
N ALA A 32 15.10 7.90 3.90
CA ALA A 32 16.20 8.76 3.50
C ALA A 32 15.93 10.25 3.79
N MET A 33 14.72 10.74 3.49
CA MET A 33 14.30 12.11 3.78
C MET A 33 14.36 12.45 5.28
N PHE A 34 14.18 11.47 6.15
CA PHE A 34 14.28 11.66 7.59
C PHE A 34 15.66 11.36 8.17
N SER A 35 16.66 11.10 7.32
CA SER A 35 18.00 10.67 7.70
C SER A 35 17.97 9.42 8.59
N ALA A 36 17.01 8.53 8.35
CA ALA A 36 16.81 7.31 9.12
C ALA A 36 17.69 6.15 8.62
N HIS A 37 18.55 6.37 7.63
CA HIS A 37 19.51 5.40 7.09
C HIS A 37 18.83 4.08 6.65
N PRO A 38 18.10 4.09 5.52
CA PRO A 38 17.38 2.91 5.07
C PRO A 38 18.34 1.74 4.80
N GLY A 39 17.94 0.56 5.25
CA GLY A 39 18.59 -0.71 4.94
C GLY A 39 17.57 -1.72 4.45
N THR A 40 18.05 -2.92 4.13
CA THR A 40 17.19 -4.06 3.85
C THR A 40 17.63 -5.24 4.70
N ARG A 41 16.65 -6.03 5.15
CA ARG A 41 16.91 -7.25 5.90
C ARG A 41 16.11 -8.40 5.29
N PRO A 42 16.73 -9.54 4.97
CA PRO A 42 15.98 -10.72 4.58
C PRO A 42 15.14 -11.20 5.75
N ILE A 43 13.90 -11.56 5.47
CA ILE A 43 13.00 -12.19 6.43
C ILE A 43 12.43 -13.46 5.80
N ASN A 44 12.12 -14.44 6.64
CA ASN A 44 11.37 -15.62 6.23
C ASN A 44 10.12 -15.67 7.10
N TYR A 45 8.95 -15.56 6.47
CA TYR A 45 7.67 -15.66 7.16
C TYR A 45 6.85 -16.77 6.51
N ALA A 46 6.40 -17.73 7.33
CA ALA A 46 5.63 -18.89 6.88
C ALA A 46 6.27 -19.68 5.72
N GLY A 47 7.61 -19.75 5.67
CA GLY A 47 8.36 -20.47 4.63
C GLY A 47 8.56 -19.69 3.33
N ILE A 48 8.09 -18.43 3.27
CA ILE A 48 8.23 -17.57 2.10
C ILE A 48 9.38 -16.58 2.34
N PRO A 49 10.45 -16.62 1.53
CA PRO A 49 11.53 -15.65 1.63
C PRO A 49 11.04 -14.28 1.14
N PHE A 50 11.33 -13.24 1.91
CA PHE A 50 11.01 -11.85 1.60
C PHE A 50 12.10 -10.93 2.15
N PHE A 51 11.96 -9.62 1.96
CA PHE A 51 12.82 -8.64 2.61
C PHE A 51 11.97 -7.52 3.20
N THR A 52 12.47 -6.88 4.24
CA THR A 52 11.86 -5.69 4.82
C THR A 52 12.83 -4.52 4.67
N VAL A 53 12.28 -3.34 4.37
CA VAL A 53 13.03 -2.09 4.45
C VAL A 53 13.14 -1.70 5.92
N THR A 54 14.36 -1.61 6.41
CA THR A 54 14.66 -1.22 7.79
C THR A 54 15.14 0.21 7.86
N HIS A 55 15.06 0.82 9.04
CA HIS A 55 15.64 2.13 9.30
C HIS A 55 15.95 2.27 10.80
N ASN A 56 16.75 3.28 11.15
CA ASN A 56 17.04 3.66 12.53
C ASN A 56 15.76 4.13 13.25
N GLN A 57 15.82 4.14 14.58
CA GLN A 57 14.73 4.65 15.40
C GLN A 57 14.45 6.13 15.09
N VAL A 58 13.18 6.45 14.88
CA VAL A 58 12.71 7.81 14.62
C VAL A 58 11.56 8.18 15.56
N SER A 59 11.12 9.45 15.52
CA SER A 59 9.92 9.85 16.26
C SER A 59 8.68 9.16 15.70
N ARG A 60 7.66 8.94 16.53
CA ARG A 60 6.37 8.32 16.12
C ARG A 60 5.76 8.92 14.85
N LYS A 61 5.88 10.24 14.66
CA LYS A 61 5.37 10.90 13.46
C LYS A 61 6.14 10.50 12.21
N LYS A 62 7.47 10.43 12.30
CA LYS A 62 8.33 9.97 11.20
C LYS A 62 8.10 8.48 10.93
N GLU A 63 8.01 7.68 11.98
CA GLU A 63 7.69 6.25 11.91
C GLU A 63 6.38 6.02 11.13
N PHE A 64 5.30 6.70 11.54
CA PHE A 64 4.02 6.61 10.84
C PHE A 64 4.14 6.91 9.34
N VAL A 65 4.88 7.96 8.98
CA VAL A 65 5.08 8.32 7.57
C VAL A 65 5.87 7.25 6.83
N ILE A 66 6.96 6.73 7.42
CA ILE A 66 7.76 5.67 6.80
C ILE A 66 6.91 4.41 6.64
N SER A 67 6.27 3.91 7.70
CA SER A 67 5.44 2.70 7.64
C SER A 67 4.25 2.84 6.69
N SER A 68 3.69 4.05 6.52
CA SER A 68 2.57 4.28 5.58
C SER A 68 3.01 4.45 4.13
N ALA A 69 4.30 4.71 3.88
CA ALA A 69 4.77 5.25 2.60
C ALA A 69 4.49 4.31 1.42
N GLY A 70 4.76 3.01 1.57
CA GLY A 70 4.49 2.05 0.50
C GLY A 70 3.00 1.94 0.17
N LEU A 71 2.12 1.96 1.19
CA LEU A 71 0.66 1.94 1.00
C LEU A 71 0.17 3.24 0.33
N TRP A 72 0.74 4.40 0.69
CA TRP A 72 0.45 5.65 0.00
C TRP A 72 0.85 5.61 -1.47
N MET A 73 2.02 5.05 -1.79
CA MET A 73 2.47 4.89 -3.18
C MET A 73 1.54 3.96 -3.98
N GLN A 74 1.07 2.86 -3.37
CA GLN A 74 0.07 1.97 -3.98
C GLN A 74 -1.23 2.72 -4.28
N HIS A 75 -1.76 3.47 -3.32
CA HIS A 75 -3.00 4.23 -3.50
C HIS A 75 -2.85 5.37 -4.52
N ALA A 76 -1.74 6.11 -4.49
CA ALA A 76 -1.44 7.14 -5.48
C ALA A 76 -1.31 6.53 -6.89
N GLY A 77 -0.62 5.40 -7.02
CA GLY A 77 -0.49 4.66 -8.27
C GLY A 77 -1.84 4.20 -8.82
N SER A 78 -2.69 3.61 -7.98
CA SER A 78 -4.06 3.21 -8.37
C SER A 78 -4.92 4.41 -8.76
N GLU A 79 -4.82 5.54 -8.05
CA GLU A 79 -5.54 6.76 -8.39
C GLU A 79 -5.12 7.32 -9.76
N TRP A 80 -3.81 7.34 -10.03
CA TRP A 80 -3.26 7.74 -11.32
C TRP A 80 -3.75 6.82 -12.45
N LEU A 81 -3.64 5.50 -12.26
CA LEU A 81 -4.08 4.50 -13.24
C LEU A 81 -5.56 4.67 -13.59
N LEU A 82 -6.43 4.71 -12.57
CA LEU A 82 -7.88 4.75 -12.76
C LEU A 82 -8.41 6.13 -13.17
N THR A 83 -7.62 7.19 -13.00
CA THR A 83 -7.95 8.53 -13.52
C THR A 83 -7.52 8.65 -14.98
N ALA A 84 -6.30 8.21 -15.32
CA ALA A 84 -5.78 8.29 -16.68
C ALA A 84 -6.43 7.27 -17.63
N ARG A 85 -6.82 6.10 -17.10
CA ARG A 85 -7.39 4.97 -17.85
C ARG A 85 -8.60 4.41 -17.10
N PRO A 86 -9.72 5.12 -17.03
CA PRO A 86 -10.90 4.67 -16.30
C PRO A 86 -11.40 3.31 -16.82
N ASN A 87 -11.28 3.03 -18.12
CA ASN A 87 -11.70 1.79 -18.74
C ASN A 87 -10.62 0.68 -18.76
N LEU A 88 -9.61 0.76 -17.88
CA LEU A 88 -8.46 -0.17 -17.84
C LEU A 88 -8.87 -1.64 -17.88
N ARG A 89 -10.01 -2.02 -17.27
CA ARG A 89 -10.55 -3.38 -17.30
C ARG A 89 -10.72 -3.92 -18.73
N HIS A 90 -11.21 -3.08 -19.63
CA HIS A 90 -11.51 -3.42 -21.03
C HIS A 90 -10.32 -3.23 -21.98
N GLU A 91 -9.23 -2.64 -21.49
CA GLU A 91 -8.01 -2.43 -22.29
C GLU A 91 -7.12 -3.67 -22.33
N SER A 92 -6.41 -3.86 -23.45
CA SER A 92 -5.30 -4.83 -23.57
C SER A 92 -4.01 -4.25 -22.96
N ALA A 93 -4.02 -4.07 -21.64
CA ALA A 93 -2.92 -3.45 -20.89
C ALA A 93 -2.42 -4.37 -19.76
N PRO A 94 -1.82 -5.55 -20.07
CA PRO A 94 -1.43 -6.54 -19.06
C PRO A 94 -0.49 -5.96 -18.00
N PHE A 95 0.46 -5.12 -18.38
CA PHE A 95 1.39 -4.48 -17.45
C PHE A 95 0.68 -3.60 -16.42
N LEU A 96 -0.20 -2.69 -16.86
CA LEU A 96 -0.93 -1.81 -15.96
C LEU A 96 -1.92 -2.58 -15.07
N LYS A 97 -2.53 -3.65 -15.60
CA LYS A 97 -3.36 -4.58 -14.80
C LYS A 97 -2.53 -5.29 -13.74
N GLY A 98 -1.30 -5.69 -14.05
CA GLY A 98 -0.36 -6.25 -13.09
C GLY A 98 -0.04 -5.31 -11.95
N MET A 99 0.29 -4.04 -12.25
CA MET A 99 0.50 -3.00 -11.24
C MET A 99 -0.73 -2.80 -10.36
N PHE A 100 -1.91 -2.67 -10.98
CA PHE A 100 -3.17 -2.48 -10.27
C PHE A 100 -3.51 -3.66 -9.34
N VAL A 101 -3.35 -4.89 -9.85
CA VAL A 101 -3.56 -6.11 -9.05
C VAL A 101 -2.58 -6.17 -7.89
N PHE A 102 -1.29 -5.85 -8.09
CA PHE A 102 -0.35 -5.76 -6.97
C PHE A 102 -0.83 -4.77 -5.90
N ASN A 103 -1.14 -3.53 -6.27
CA ASN A 103 -1.56 -2.50 -5.31
C ASN A 103 -2.77 -2.96 -4.47
N THR A 104 -3.77 -3.55 -5.13
CA THR A 104 -5.02 -3.96 -4.50
C THR A 104 -4.90 -5.26 -3.71
N ALA A 105 -4.19 -6.26 -4.24
CA ALA A 105 -3.96 -7.52 -3.55
C ALA A 105 -3.07 -7.33 -2.32
N THR A 106 -2.01 -6.54 -2.44
CA THR A 106 -1.12 -6.24 -1.29
C THR A 106 -1.86 -5.45 -0.21
N SER A 107 -2.71 -4.48 -0.59
CA SER A 107 -3.61 -3.82 0.38
C SER A 107 -4.52 -4.81 1.09
N ALA A 108 -5.11 -5.77 0.37
CA ALA A 108 -5.95 -6.81 0.96
C ALA A 108 -5.17 -7.73 1.92
N VAL A 109 -3.93 -8.10 1.59
CA VAL A 109 -3.04 -8.88 2.46
C VAL A 109 -2.73 -8.10 3.74
N TYR A 110 -2.36 -6.81 3.64
CA TYR A 110 -2.12 -5.96 4.80
C TYR A 110 -3.38 -5.77 5.66
N THR A 111 -4.55 -5.59 5.05
CA THR A 111 -5.82 -5.54 5.78
C THR A 111 -6.07 -6.85 6.52
N ALA A 112 -5.92 -8.01 5.87
CA ALA A 112 -6.12 -9.30 6.51
C ALA A 112 -5.13 -9.53 7.67
N ALA A 113 -3.86 -9.19 7.47
CA ALA A 113 -2.82 -9.22 8.49
C ALA A 113 -3.17 -8.33 9.69
N ALA A 114 -3.62 -7.09 9.46
CA ALA A 114 -4.01 -6.16 10.51
C ALA A 114 -5.25 -6.62 11.30
N LEU A 115 -6.27 -7.14 10.62
CA LEU A 115 -7.49 -7.64 11.24
C LEU A 115 -7.21 -8.91 12.07
N GLY A 116 -6.43 -9.84 11.52
CA GLY A 116 -6.04 -11.08 12.20
C GLY A 116 -4.88 -10.91 13.19
N ARG A 117 -4.20 -9.76 13.19
CA ARG A 117 -2.93 -9.52 13.90
C ARG A 117 -1.87 -10.58 13.59
N LEU A 118 -1.83 -10.98 12.32
CA LEU A 118 -0.91 -11.99 11.79
C LEU A 118 0.20 -11.28 11.02
N GLY A 119 1.33 -11.96 10.79
CA GLY A 119 2.45 -11.43 10.01
C GLY A 119 3.69 -11.12 10.85
N PRO A 120 4.79 -10.73 10.18
CA PRO A 120 6.02 -10.32 10.84
C PRO A 120 5.79 -9.05 11.67
N LEU A 121 6.66 -8.80 12.66
CA LEU A 121 6.59 -7.60 13.50
C LEU A 121 6.92 -6.32 12.71
N GLU A 122 7.59 -6.47 11.58
CA GLU A 122 8.03 -5.41 10.67
C GLU A 122 6.93 -4.97 9.69
N ARG A 123 5.72 -5.53 9.76
CA ARG A 123 4.64 -5.16 8.85
C ARG A 123 4.22 -3.70 9.02
N ASP A 124 3.99 -3.02 7.90
CA ASP A 124 3.58 -1.61 7.82
C ASP A 124 2.43 -1.26 8.77
N THR A 125 1.38 -2.08 8.77
CA THR A 125 0.17 -1.82 9.56
C THR A 125 0.44 -1.77 11.06
N LEU A 126 1.41 -2.55 11.55
CA LEU A 126 1.81 -2.52 12.95
C LEU A 126 2.64 -1.28 13.27
N GLY A 127 3.60 -0.91 12.41
CA GLY A 127 4.38 0.34 12.55
C GLY A 127 3.48 1.58 12.56
N MET A 128 2.47 1.60 11.68
CA MET A 128 1.44 2.63 11.67
C MET A 128 0.61 2.65 12.96
N ALA A 129 0.07 1.50 13.36
CA ALA A 129 -0.79 1.39 14.53
C ALA A 129 -0.07 1.81 15.81
N THR A 130 1.15 1.34 16.01
CA THR A 130 1.97 1.67 17.19
C THR A 130 2.37 3.14 17.21
N SER A 131 2.47 3.80 16.05
CA SER A 131 2.81 5.22 15.94
C SER A 131 1.65 6.18 16.18
N LEU A 132 0.41 5.73 15.94
CA LEU A 132 -0.79 6.55 16.12
C LEU A 132 -1.13 6.72 17.60
N GLY A 133 -1.31 7.96 18.03
CA GLY A 133 -1.52 8.27 19.44
C GLY A 133 -0.27 8.05 20.33
N ARG A 134 -0.41 8.31 21.64
CA ARG A 134 0.64 8.00 22.64
C ARG A 134 0.74 6.51 22.97
N ALA A 135 -0.41 5.84 23.05
CA ALA A 135 -0.49 4.42 23.43
C ALA A 135 -0.51 3.46 22.23
N GLY A 136 -0.46 3.98 21.00
CA GLY A 136 -0.80 3.19 19.82
C GLY A 136 -2.32 3.12 19.61
N TRP A 137 -2.72 2.91 18.36
CA TRP A 137 -4.08 2.53 17.99
C TRP A 137 -4.18 1.01 17.89
N ARG A 138 -5.42 0.51 17.87
CA ARG A 138 -5.69 -0.90 17.56
C ARG A 138 -5.38 -1.14 16.08
N GLU A 139 -4.47 -2.05 15.78
CA GLU A 139 -4.07 -2.38 14.41
C GLU A 139 -5.22 -2.68 13.45
N PRO A 140 -6.30 -3.40 13.84
CA PRO A 140 -7.48 -3.58 12.98
C PRO A 140 -8.08 -2.28 12.43
N VAL A 141 -8.01 -1.17 13.18
CA VAL A 141 -8.49 0.14 12.71
C VAL A 141 -7.64 0.64 11.55
N VAL A 142 -6.30 0.49 11.64
CA VAL A 142 -5.40 0.80 10.51
C VAL A 142 -5.73 -0.07 9.30
N GLY A 143 -6.00 -1.36 9.52
CA GLY A 143 -6.42 -2.29 8.46
C GLY A 143 -7.64 -1.80 7.67
N ILE A 144 -8.61 -1.16 8.35
CA ILE A 144 -9.79 -0.55 7.70
C ILE A 144 -9.39 0.66 6.84
N PHE A 145 -8.48 1.51 7.33
CA PHE A 145 -7.98 2.65 6.57
C PHE A 145 -7.18 2.25 5.32
N VAL A 146 -6.51 1.10 5.34
CA VAL A 146 -5.87 0.49 4.16
C VAL A 146 -6.91 -0.11 3.22
N ALA A 147 -7.92 -0.78 3.76
CA ALA A 147 -8.94 -1.48 2.97
C ALA A 147 -9.84 -0.53 2.18
N ALA A 148 -10.30 0.56 2.81
CA ALA A 148 -11.31 1.45 2.27
C ALA A 148 -10.95 2.05 0.89
N PRO A 149 -9.79 2.70 0.69
CA PRO A 149 -9.39 3.21 -0.63
C PRO A 149 -9.17 2.08 -1.65
N ALA A 150 -8.58 0.95 -1.24
CA ALA A 150 -8.35 -0.18 -2.14
C ALA A 150 -9.68 -0.80 -2.64
N ALA A 151 -10.66 -0.98 -1.76
CA ALA A 151 -11.99 -1.48 -2.11
C ALA A 151 -12.71 -0.54 -3.09
N LEU A 152 -12.61 0.77 -2.88
CA LEU A 152 -13.17 1.77 -3.78
C LEU A 152 -12.45 1.81 -5.14
N ASP A 153 -11.14 1.59 -5.18
CA ASP A 153 -10.39 1.48 -6.43
C ASP A 153 -10.76 0.21 -7.21
N VAL A 154 -10.93 -0.93 -6.52
CA VAL A 154 -11.48 -2.15 -7.14
C VAL A 154 -12.89 -1.88 -7.69
N TYR A 155 -13.75 -1.20 -6.93
CA TYR A 155 -15.08 -0.83 -7.40
C TYR A 155 -15.01 0.02 -8.68
N ARG A 156 -14.16 1.05 -8.70
CA ARG A 156 -13.94 1.91 -9.89
C ARG A 156 -13.43 1.12 -11.09
N TYR A 157 -12.57 0.13 -10.88
CA TYR A 157 -12.08 -0.76 -11.95
C TYR A 157 -13.21 -1.54 -12.63
N PHE A 158 -14.25 -1.93 -11.88
CA PHE A 158 -15.43 -2.61 -12.43
C PHE A 158 -16.55 -1.67 -12.87
N ARG A 159 -16.62 -0.46 -12.31
CA ARG A 159 -17.71 0.52 -12.52
C ARG A 159 -17.12 1.92 -12.81
N PRO A 160 -16.47 2.12 -13.97
CA PRO A 160 -15.69 3.32 -14.25
C PRO A 160 -16.50 4.61 -14.37
N ASP A 161 -17.78 4.51 -14.74
CA ASP A 161 -18.65 5.67 -14.94
C ASP A 161 -19.19 6.29 -13.63
N GLN A 162 -18.93 5.64 -12.48
CA GLN A 162 -19.47 6.03 -11.19
C GLN A 162 -18.61 7.14 -10.53
N LYS A 163 -18.92 8.40 -10.85
CA LYS A 163 -18.19 9.58 -10.33
C LYS A 163 -18.14 9.65 -8.80
N TRP A 164 -19.19 9.21 -8.11
CA TRP A 164 -19.20 9.18 -6.64
C TRP A 164 -18.09 8.30 -6.07
N ALA A 165 -17.78 7.18 -6.73
CA ALA A 165 -16.75 6.24 -6.27
C ALA A 165 -15.35 6.83 -6.42
N ALA A 166 -15.11 7.64 -7.46
CA ALA A 166 -13.87 8.38 -7.61
C ALA A 166 -13.66 9.38 -6.47
N TRP A 167 -14.68 10.18 -6.14
CA TRP A 167 -14.61 11.14 -5.03
C TRP A 167 -14.52 10.47 -3.67
N ALA A 168 -15.29 9.41 -3.44
CA ALA A 168 -15.19 8.61 -2.22
C ALA A 168 -13.78 8.02 -2.05
N SER A 169 -13.22 7.47 -3.13
CA SER A 169 -11.86 6.89 -3.10
C SER A 169 -10.79 7.95 -2.79
N ARG A 170 -10.89 9.13 -3.38
CA ARG A 170 -9.99 10.25 -3.06
C ARG A 170 -10.16 10.73 -1.62
N GLY A 171 -11.39 10.79 -1.13
CA GLY A 171 -11.70 11.15 0.25
C GLY A 171 -11.11 10.17 1.26
N THR A 172 -11.23 8.86 1.05
CA THR A 172 -10.66 7.85 1.95
C THR A 172 -9.13 7.86 1.91
N LYS A 173 -8.50 8.08 0.74
CA LYS A 173 -7.05 8.28 0.63
C LYS A 173 -6.58 9.52 1.39
N ALA A 174 -7.29 10.64 1.25
CA ALA A 174 -6.96 11.87 1.96
C ALA A 174 -7.11 11.70 3.48
N ALA A 175 -8.20 11.07 3.93
CA ALA A 175 -8.41 10.73 5.33
C ALA A 175 -7.30 9.79 5.86
N PHE A 176 -6.89 8.82 5.05
CA PHE A 176 -5.81 7.91 5.39
C PHE A 176 -4.47 8.65 5.57
N MET A 177 -4.13 9.56 4.65
CA MET A 177 -2.95 10.42 4.79
C MET A 177 -3.04 11.33 6.02
N ALA A 178 -4.23 11.87 6.31
CA ALA A 178 -4.48 12.77 7.44
C ALA A 178 -4.26 12.09 8.80
N LEU A 179 -4.19 10.75 8.87
CA LEU A 179 -3.80 10.03 10.09
C LEU A 179 -2.43 10.47 10.63
N VAL A 180 -1.54 11.00 9.78
CA VAL A 180 -0.25 11.57 10.21
C VAL A 180 -0.41 12.67 11.26
N LEU A 181 -1.55 13.36 11.27
CA LEU A 181 -1.87 14.40 12.25
C LEU A 181 -2.11 13.84 13.66
N PHE A 182 -2.40 12.55 13.78
CA PHE A 182 -2.65 11.86 15.05
C PHE A 182 -1.42 11.08 15.56
N ALA A 183 -0.37 10.96 14.75
CA ALA A 183 0.85 10.26 15.13
C ALA A 183 1.54 10.95 16.32
N GLY A 184 1.74 10.21 17.42
CA GLY A 184 2.32 10.70 18.66
C GLY A 184 1.47 11.71 19.47
N ARG A 185 0.23 12.01 19.05
CA ARG A 185 -0.66 12.91 19.79
C ARG A 185 -1.41 12.20 20.94
N PRO A 186 -1.94 12.93 21.94
CA PRO A 186 -2.95 12.36 22.83
C PRO A 186 -4.15 11.89 21.99
N VAL A 187 -4.72 10.74 22.31
CA VAL A 187 -6.02 10.32 21.75
C VAL A 187 -7.07 11.20 22.42
N PRO A 188 -8.01 11.83 21.69
CA PRO A 188 -9.14 12.52 22.31
C PRO A 188 -10.01 11.59 23.14
#